data_AF-A0A381KKV7-F1
#
_entry.id   AF-A0A381KKV7-F1
#
_cell.length_a   1.000
_cell.length_b   1.000
_cell.length_c   1.000
_cell.angle_alpha   90.00
_cell.angle_beta   90.00
_cell.angle_gamma   90.00
#
_symmetry.space_group_name_H-M   'P 1'
#
loop_
_entity.id
_entity.type
_entity.pdbx_description
1 polymer ?
#
loop_
_entity_poly.entity_id
_entity_poly.type
_entity_poly.pdbx_seq_one_letter_code
_entity_poly.pdbx_strand_id
1 'polypeptide(L)' 'MKVNFTIYGEPVGKERPRFNLATKRTYTPNKTKSYEELIKWLYQSKVKHYFEGYIKMTLRCYYSIAKVIVKRLKSRKK' A
#
# COMPACT_ATOMS: atom_id res chain seq x y z
N MET A 1 5.51 23.79 1.31
CA MET A 1 6.63 22.88 0.97
C MET A 1 6.11 21.79 0.03
N LYS A 2 6.90 21.35 -0.96
CA LYS A 2 6.54 20.23 -1.85
C LYS A 2 7.48 19.07 -1.57
N VAL A 3 6.92 17.91 -1.25
CA VAL A 3 7.68 16.70 -0.91
C VAL A 3 7.39 15.64 -1.95
N ASN A 4 8.44 15.09 -2.54
CA ASN A 4 8.36 13.94 -3.44
C ASN A 4 8.95 12.72 -2.73
N PHE A 5 8.11 11.72 -2.52
CA PHE A 5 8.47 10.49 -1.84
C PHE A 5 8.09 9.29 -2.70
N THR A 6 8.98 8.31 -2.76
CA THR A 6 8.82 7.10 -3.56
C THR A 6 9.03 5.92 -2.64
N ILE A 7 8.07 4.99 -2.65
CA ILE A 7 8.13 3.73 -1.92
C ILE A 7 8.48 2.65 -2.93
N TYR A 8 9.56 1.93 -2.69
CA TYR A 8 9.93 0.78 -3.50
C TYR A 8 9.14 -0.46 -3.03
N GLY A 9 8.59 -1.21 -3.97
CA GLY A 9 7.80 -2.42 -3.70
C GLY A 9 6.45 -2.41 -4.41
N GLU A 10 5.74 -3.54 -4.32
CA GLU A 10 4.36 -3.61 -4.80
C GLU A 10 3.44 -2.81 -3.86
N PRO A 11 2.61 -1.90 -4.39
CA PRO A 11 1.66 -1.17 -3.57
C PRO A 11 0.63 -2.13 -2.97
N VAL A 12 0.60 -2.22 -1.64
CA VAL A 12 -0.40 -3.02 -0.92
C VAL A 12 -1.60 -2.15 -0.62
N GLY A 13 -2.77 -2.55 -1.14
CA GLY A 13 -4.04 -1.91 -0.79
C GLY A 13 -4.43 -2.22 0.66
N LYS A 14 -5.15 -1.30 1.32
CA LYS A 14 -5.65 -1.52 2.68
C LYS A 14 -6.68 -2.65 2.68
N GLU A 15 -6.35 -3.79 3.29
CA GLU A 15 -7.32 -4.88 3.43
C GLU A 15 -8.40 -4.54 4.46
N ARG A 16 -9.60 -5.12 4.27
CA ARG A 16 -10.69 -4.96 5.23
C ARG A 16 -10.31 -5.62 6.56
N PRO A 17 -10.63 -4.99 7.71
CA PRO A 17 -10.45 -5.61 9.01
C PRO A 17 -11.19 -6.95 9.06
N ARG A 18 -10.52 -8.00 9.54
CA ARG A 18 -11.11 -9.33 9.70
C ARG A 18 -11.58 -9.50 11.13
N PHE A 19 -12.73 -10.13 11.30
CA PHE A 19 -13.23 -10.49 12.61
C PHE A 19 -12.75 -11.88 12.99
N ASN A 20 -12.08 -12.01 14.12
CA ASN A 20 -11.76 -13.31 14.69
C ASN A 20 -12.89 -13.75 15.62
N LEU A 21 -13.61 -14.81 15.23
CA LEU A 21 -14.72 -15.39 16.00
C LEU A 21 -14.26 -16.00 17.33
N ALA A 22 -13.03 -16.55 17.40
CA ALA A 22 -12.50 -17.18 18.60
C ALA A 22 -12.14 -16.17 19.70
N THR A 23 -11.54 -15.04 19.32
CA THR A 23 -11.15 -13.97 20.25
C THR A 23 -12.17 -12.83 20.33
N LYS A 24 -13.27 -12.90 19.56
CA LYS A 24 -14.28 -11.84 19.38
C LYS A 24 -13.70 -10.45 19.11
N ARG A 25 -12.56 -10.37 18.42
CA ARG A 25 -11.83 -9.12 18.15
C ARG A 25 -11.63 -8.92 16.66
N THR A 26 -11.76 -7.68 16.23
CA THR A 26 -11.41 -7.25 14.88
C THR A 26 -9.92 -7.01 14.80
N TYR A 27 -9.25 -7.63 13.82
CA TYR A 27 -7.83 -7.40 13.56
C TYR A 27 -7.61 -7.00 12.10
N THR A 28 -6.75 -6.02 11.89
CA THR A 28 -6.23 -5.72 10.56
C THR A 28 -5.19 -6.79 10.22
N PRO A 29 -5.22 -7.40 9.02
CA PRO A 29 -4.21 -8.36 8.61
C PRO A 29 -2.80 -7.77 8.75
N ASN A 30 -1.86 -8.55 9.29
CA ASN A 30 -0.49 -8.11 9.58
C ASN A 30 0.18 -7.45 8.37
N LYS A 31 -0.11 -7.92 7.15
CA LYS A 31 0.43 -7.36 5.90
C LYS A 31 0.11 -5.87 5.72
N THR A 32 -1.12 -5.45 6.03
CA THR A 32 -1.52 -4.04 5.92
C THR A 32 -0.80 -3.21 6.99
N LYS A 33 -0.74 -3.71 8.23
CA LYS A 33 -0.08 -3.02 9.34
C LYS A 33 1.41 -2.80 9.09
N SER A 34 2.12 -3.85 8.65
CA SER A 34 3.55 -3.76 8.35
C SER A 34 3.84 -2.80 7.20
N TYR A 35 2.97 -2.73 6.19
CA TYR A 35 3.12 -1.79 5.09
C TYR A 35 2.88 -0.34 5.53
N GLU A 36 1.86 -0.08 6.35
CA GLU A 36 1.61 1.25 6.95
C GLU A 36 2.81 1.70 7.82
N GLU A 37 3.40 0.78 8.62
CA GLU A 37 4.59 1.05 9.41
C GLU A 37 5.80 1.39 8.54
N LEU A 38 6.05 0.64 7.46
CA LEU A 38 7.13 0.94 6.50
C LEU A 38 7.00 2.36 5.92
N ILE A 39 5.80 2.74 5.49
CA ILE A 39 5.54 4.09 4.96
C ILE A 39 5.87 5.15 6.00
N LYS A 40 5.42 4.95 7.25
CA LYS A 40 5.69 5.87 8.36
C LYS A 40 7.19 6.06 8.57
N TRP A 41 7.95 4.96 8.67
CA TRP A 41 9.40 4.99 8.88
C TRP A 41 10.13 5.70 7.73
N LEU A 42 9.78 5.38 6.49
CA LEU A 42 10.40 6.00 5.32
C LEU A 42 10.11 7.49 5.22
N TYR A 43 8.87 7.90 5.52
CA TYR A 43 8.49 9.31 5.54
C TYR A 43 9.25 10.09 6.63
N GLN A 44 9.30 9.54 7.85
CA GLN A 44 10.04 10.15 8.96
C GLN A 44 11.54 10.26 8.66
N SER A 45 12.13 9.24 8.04
CA SER A 45 13.55 9.23 7.66
C SER A 45 13.88 10.32 6.63
N LYS A 46 13.04 10.48 5.60
CA LYS A 46 13.34 11.33 4.44
C LYS A 46 12.87 12.78 4.58
N VAL A 47 11.68 13.00 5.14
CA VAL A 47 11.00 14.29 5.07
C VAL A 47 11.18 15.10 6.36
N LYS A 48 11.32 14.42 7.52
CA LYS A 48 11.52 15.00 8.86
C LYS A 48 10.62 16.20 9.21
N HIS A 49 9.51 16.37 8.48
CA HIS A 49 8.61 17.50 8.58
C HIS A 49 7.16 17.00 8.54
N TYR A 50 6.34 17.54 9.43
CA TYR A 50 4.91 17.30 9.48
C TYR A 50 4.19 18.51 8.92
N PHE A 51 3.26 18.25 8.01
CA PHE A 51 2.42 19.28 7.44
C PHE A 51 1.23 19.54 8.36
N GLU A 52 0.96 20.82 8.62
CA GLU A 52 -0.21 21.27 9.37
C GLU A 52 -1.21 21.93 8.42
N GLY A 53 -2.51 21.69 8.64
CA GLY A 53 -3.59 22.20 7.80
C GLY A 53 -3.90 21.36 6.56
N TYR A 54 -4.47 21.99 5.52
CA TYR A 54 -4.91 21.30 4.31
C TYR A 54 -3.74 21.00 3.37
N ILE A 55 -3.69 19.76 2.86
CA ILE A 55 -2.61 19.28 2.00
C ILE A 55 -3.20 18.75 0.69
N LYS A 56 -2.58 19.11 -0.43
CA LYS A 56 -2.84 18.48 -1.73
C LYS A 56 -1.83 17.36 -1.95
N MET A 57 -2.33 16.13 -2.13
CA MET A 57 -1.51 14.94 -2.39
C MET A 57 -1.83 14.36 -3.77
N THR A 58 -0.80 13.84 -4.45
CA THR A 58 -0.96 13.08 -5.70
C THR A 58 -0.25 11.75 -5.55
N LEU A 59 -0.99 10.66 -5.65
CA LEU A 59 -0.48 9.30 -5.48
C LEU A 59 -0.38 8.62 -6.85
N ARG A 60 0.78 8.05 -7.17
CA ARG A 60 0.97 7.20 -8.36
C ARG A 60 1.37 5.80 -7.89
N CYS A 61 0.51 4.82 -8.11
CA CYS A 61 0.74 3.43 -7.75
C CYS A 61 0.94 2.59 -8.99
N TYR A 62 2.08 1.90 -9.07
CA TYR A 62 2.41 0.99 -10.15
C TYR A 62 2.20 -0.45 -9.67
N TYR A 63 1.19 -1.12 -10.22
CA TYR A 63 0.88 -2.51 -9.92
C TYR A 63 1.48 -3.43 -10.98
N SER A 64 1.89 -4.62 -10.56
CA SER A 64 2.24 -5.68 -11.51
C SER A 64 1.00 -6.09 -12.31
N ILE A 65 1.20 -6.49 -13.57
CA ILE A 65 0.12 -6.91 -14.45
C ILE A 65 -0.63 -8.08 -13.80
N ALA A 66 -1.96 -7.95 -13.70
CA ALA A 66 -2.78 -8.99 -13.11
C ALA A 66 -2.52 -10.34 -13.81
N LYS A 67 -2.29 -11.39 -13.02
CA LYS A 67 -1.99 -12.76 -13.51
C LYS A 67 -3.02 -13.28 -14.52
N VAL A 68 -4.28 -12.84 -14.41
CA VAL A 68 -5.36 -13.19 -15.34
C VAL A 68 -5.07 -12.70 -16.76
N ILE A 69 -4.56 -11.48 -16.89
CA ILE A 69 -4.19 -10.89 -18.18
C ILE A 69 -3.00 -11.66 -18.77
N VAL A 70 -1.99 -11.96 -17.93
CA VAL A 70 -0.84 -12.77 -18.34
C VAL A 70 -1.28 -14.16 -18.85
N LYS A 71 -2.23 -14.81 -18.18
CA LYS A 71 -2.77 -16.12 -18.59
C LYS A 71 -3.48 -16.03 -19.94
N ARG A 72 -4.31 -14.99 -20.16
CA ARG A 72 -5.01 -14.75 -21.44
C ARG A 72 -4.06 -14.46 -22.60
N LEU A 73 -2.96 -13.75 -22.37
CA LEU A 73 -1.95 -13.48 -23.39
C LEU A 73 -1.18 -14.75 -23.79
N LYS A 74 -0.88 -15.63 -22.83
CA LYS A 74 -0.24 -16.93 -23.12
C LYS A 74 -1.15 -17.86 -23.91
N SER A 75 -2.45 -17.90 -23.62
CA SER A 75 -3.40 -18.73 -24.36
C SER A 75 -3.66 -18.26 -25.80
N ARG A 76 -3.48 -16.96 -26.08
CA ARG A 76 -3.60 -16.38 -27.44
C ARG A 76 -2.39 -16.61 -28.33
N LYS A 77 -1.24 -16.97 -27.76
CA LYS A 77 0.00 -17.27 -28.50
C LYS A 77 0.14 -18.74 -28.88
N LYS A 78 -0.86 -19.56 -28.53
CA LYS A 78 -0.92 -20.99 -28.80
C LYS A 78 -2.01 -21.23 -29.84
#